data_AF-A0A7L1NCQ1-F1
#
_entry.id   AF-A0A7L1NCQ1-F1
#
_cell.length_a   1.000
_cell.length_b   1.000
_cell.length_c   1.000
_cell.angle_alpha   90.00
_cell.angle_beta   90.00
_cell.angle_gamma   90.00
#
_symmetry.space_group_name_H-M   'P 1'
#
loop_
_entity.id
_entity.type
_entity.pdbx_description
1 polymer ?
#
loop_
_entity_poly.entity_id
_entity_poly.type
_entity_poly.pdbx_seq_one_letter_code
_entity_poly.pdbx_strand_id
1 'polypeptide(L)'
;CADCGKSFSTSSKYLLHRLVHTGEKPYTCSECSKSFRCSGHLTQHMRTHTGEKPYHCPECGKRFSLSGNLVKHMRTHTDEKPYTCSDCGKSFSYNSLLVRHNLTHTGEKPYAC
;
A
#
# COMPACT_ATOMS: atom_id res chain seq x y z
N CYS A 1 14.56 -13.78 10.47
CA CYS A 1 13.78 -14.79 9.74
C CYS A 1 14.76 -15.60 8.93
N ALA A 2 14.85 -16.91 9.19
CA ALA A 2 15.81 -17.76 8.49
C ALA A 2 15.54 -17.83 6.97
N ASP A 3 14.26 -17.77 6.57
CA ASP A 3 13.85 -17.94 5.18
C ASP A 3 14.14 -16.74 4.27
N CYS A 4 14.28 -15.53 4.84
CA CYS A 4 14.48 -14.31 4.03
C CYS A 4 15.41 -13.27 4.66
N GLY A 5 16.15 -13.62 5.72
CA GLY A 5 17.11 -12.75 6.38
C GLY A 5 16.54 -11.53 7.12
N LYS A 6 15.21 -11.30 7.10
CA LYS A 6 14.61 -10.12 7.76
C LYS A 6 14.68 -10.19 9.28
N SER A 7 15.08 -9.09 9.91
CA SER A 7 15.12 -8.91 11.37
C SER A 7 13.91 -8.14 11.88
N PHE A 8 13.44 -8.49 13.08
CA PHE A 8 12.26 -7.90 13.70
C PHE A 8 12.57 -7.50 15.13
N SER A 9 12.09 -6.32 15.54
CA SER A 9 12.30 -5.80 16.89
C SER A 9 11.42 -6.47 17.95
N THR A 10 10.38 -7.20 17.55
CA THR A 10 9.47 -7.89 18.48
C THR A 10 9.09 -9.29 17.97
N SER A 11 8.85 -10.21 18.92
CA SER A 11 8.42 -11.58 18.62
C SER A 11 7.08 -11.61 17.86
N SER A 12 6.10 -10.79 18.24
CA SER A 12 4.79 -10.74 17.55
C SER A 12 4.91 -10.34 16.08
N LYS A 13 5.80 -9.39 15.74
CA LYS A 13 6.06 -9.00 14.35
C LYS A 13 6.74 -10.12 13.57
N TYR A 14 7.67 -10.83 14.21
CA TYR A 14 8.31 -11.99 13.62
C TYR A 14 7.31 -13.13 13.33
N LEU A 15 6.44 -13.46 14.30
CA LEU A 15 5.40 -14.48 14.13
C LEU A 15 4.42 -14.12 13.01
N LEU A 16 3.94 -12.87 12.98
CA LEU A 16 3.09 -12.38 11.89
C LEU A 16 3.79 -12.45 10.54
N HIS A 17 5.09 -12.17 10.49
CA HIS A 17 5.88 -12.27 9.28
C HIS A 17 6.02 -13.71 8.78
N ARG A 18 6.13 -14.72 9.67
CA ARG A 18 6.17 -16.13 9.27
C ARG A 18 4.95 -16.55 8.44
N LEU A 19 3.77 -15.94 8.68
CA LEU A 19 2.56 -16.20 7.89
C LEU A 19 2.71 -15.79 6.41
N VAL A 20 3.70 -14.97 6.06
CA VAL A 20 4.03 -14.67 4.67
C VAL A 20 4.59 -15.91 3.96
N HIS A 21 5.41 -16.69 4.68
CA HIS A 21 6.06 -17.89 4.15
C HIS A 21 5.11 -19.09 4.10
N THR A 22 4.26 -19.25 5.12
CA THR A 22 3.27 -20.35 5.15
C THR A 22 2.04 -20.06 4.29
N GLY A 23 1.78 -18.79 3.96
CA GLY A 23 0.56 -18.38 3.25
C GLY A 23 -0.69 -18.38 4.13
N GLU A 24 -0.58 -18.74 5.41
CA GLU A 24 -1.69 -18.76 6.35
C GLU A 24 -2.31 -17.36 6.52
N LYS A 25 -3.64 -17.34 6.58
CA LYS A 25 -4.43 -16.11 6.73
C LYS A 25 -5.55 -16.36 7.75
N PRO A 26 -5.25 -16.25 9.06
CA PRO A 26 -6.18 -16.66 10.12
C PRO A 26 -7.47 -15.85 10.20
N TYR A 27 -7.50 -14.64 9.61
CA TYR A 27 -8.59 -13.70 9.77
C TYR A 27 -9.44 -13.65 8.52
N THR A 28 -10.61 -14.27 8.54
CA THR A 28 -11.51 -14.37 7.37
C THR A 28 -12.66 -13.37 7.47
N CYS A 29 -12.98 -12.72 6.35
CA CYS A 29 -14.14 -11.86 6.19
C CYS A 29 -15.41 -12.69 6.06
N SER A 30 -16.41 -12.42 6.91
CA SER A 30 -17.72 -13.06 6.88
C SER A 30 -18.51 -12.77 5.60
N GLU A 31 -18.32 -11.59 5.01
CA GLU A 31 -19.14 -11.11 3.87
C GLU A 31 -18.66 -11.65 2.51
N CYS A 32 -17.35 -11.90 2.35
CA CYS A 32 -16.79 -12.30 1.05
C CYS A 32 -15.73 -13.41 1.12
N SER A 33 -15.57 -14.06 2.28
CA SER A 33 -14.62 -15.16 2.50
C SER A 33 -13.15 -14.82 2.24
N LYS A 34 -12.80 -13.53 2.03
CA LYS A 34 -11.40 -13.10 1.89
C LYS A 34 -10.69 -13.20 3.23
N SER A 35 -9.52 -13.82 3.23
CA SER A 35 -8.70 -13.97 4.44
C SER A 35 -7.50 -13.02 4.48
N PHE A 36 -7.05 -12.69 5.69
CA PHE A 36 -5.98 -11.75 5.99
C PHE A 36 -5.03 -12.33 7.05
N ARG A 37 -3.78 -11.86 7.06
CA ARG A 37 -2.74 -12.31 8.01
C ARG A 37 -2.85 -11.66 9.39
N CYS A 38 -3.47 -10.48 9.49
CA CYS A 38 -3.70 -9.79 10.76
C CYS A 38 -5.12 -9.23 10.84
N SER A 39 -5.63 -9.12 12.07
CA SER A 39 -6.96 -8.59 12.37
C SER A 39 -7.14 -7.15 11.87
N GLY A 40 -6.12 -6.29 12.03
CA GLY A 40 -6.18 -4.91 11.56
C GLY A 40 -6.42 -4.77 10.05
N HIS A 41 -5.87 -5.67 9.23
CA HIS A 41 -6.14 -5.69 7.80
C HIS A 41 -7.57 -6.17 7.50
N LEU A 42 -8.10 -7.13 8.27
CA LEU A 42 -9.51 -7.51 8.16
C LEU A 42 -10.42 -6.33 8.53
N THR A 43 -10.19 -5.65 9.65
CA THR A 43 -10.96 -4.46 10.05
C THR A 43 -10.91 -3.37 8.98
N GLN A 44 -9.74 -3.11 8.42
CA GLN A 44 -9.58 -2.17 7.31
C GLN A 44 -10.36 -2.60 6.07
N HIS A 45 -10.32 -3.89 5.74
CA HIS A 45 -11.07 -4.46 4.63
C HIS A 45 -12.58 -4.36 4.85
N MET A 46 -13.09 -4.53 6.06
CA MET A 46 -14.54 -4.40 6.34
C MET A 46 -15.09 -3.03 5.92
N ARG A 47 -14.27 -1.98 5.89
CA ARG A 47 -14.65 -0.66 5.36
C ARG A 47 -15.06 -0.68 3.89
N THR A 48 -14.66 -1.69 3.11
CA THR A 48 -15.11 -1.87 1.73
C THR A 48 -16.55 -2.39 1.64
N HIS A 49 -17.02 -3.07 2.68
CA HIS A 49 -18.40 -3.54 2.79
C HIS A 49 -19.31 -2.46 3.40
N THR A 50 -18.85 -1.81 4.47
CA THR A 50 -19.65 -0.79 5.17
C THR A 50 -19.63 0.57 4.48
N GLY A 51 -18.67 0.82 3.60
CA GLY A 51 -18.46 2.14 2.99
C GLY A 51 -17.86 3.18 3.93
N GLU A 52 -17.42 2.79 5.13
CA GLU A 52 -16.87 3.70 6.13
C GLU A 52 -15.62 4.43 5.60
N LYS A 53 -15.65 5.77 5.66
CA LYS A 53 -14.55 6.65 5.26
C LYS A 53 -14.24 7.66 6.38
N PRO A 54 -13.45 7.24 7.40
CA PRO A 54 -13.18 8.05 8.58
C PRO A 54 -12.34 9.29 8.29
N TYR A 55 -11.48 9.22 7.28
CA TYR A 55 -10.52 10.27 6.98
C TYR A 55 -11.10 11.21 5.93
N HIS A 56 -10.97 12.52 6.11
CA HIS A 56 -11.46 13.51 5.15
C HIS A 56 -10.37 14.54 4.82
N CYS A 57 -10.41 15.03 3.59
CA CYS A 57 -9.58 16.14 3.15
C CYS A 57 -10.19 17.46 3.66
N PRO A 58 -9.45 18.27 4.42
CA PRO A 58 -9.95 19.55 4.90
C PRO A 58 -10.13 20.58 3.78
N GLU A 59 -9.42 20.44 2.66
CA GLU A 59 -9.46 21.40 1.55
C GLU A 59 -10.64 21.18 0.59
N CYS A 60 -10.99 19.92 0.29
CA CYS A 60 -12.05 19.61 -0.67
C CYS A 60 -13.18 18.71 -0.13
N GLY A 61 -13.14 18.34 1.16
CA GLY A 61 -14.16 17.50 1.80
C GLY A 61 -14.14 16.02 1.38
N LYS A 62 -13.27 15.61 0.45
CA LYS A 62 -13.20 14.24 -0.05
C LYS A 62 -12.83 13.25 1.05
N ARG A 63 -13.54 12.11 1.13
CA ARG A 63 -13.37 11.11 2.20
C ARG A 63 -12.64 9.84 1.73
N PHE A 64 -11.87 9.25 2.63
CA PHE A 64 -11.03 8.07 2.41
C PHE A 64 -11.22 7.04 3.53
N SER A 65 -11.14 5.76 3.17
CA SER A 65 -11.18 4.65 4.13
C SER A 65 -9.84 4.45 4.86
N LEU A 66 -8.72 4.94 4.28
CA LEU A 66 -7.37 4.80 4.82
C LEU A 66 -6.69 6.16 4.96
N SER A 67 -5.97 6.38 6.07
CA SER A 67 -5.19 7.61 6.31
C SER A 67 -4.09 7.81 5.26
N GLY A 68 -3.39 6.74 4.88
CA GLY A 68 -2.35 6.82 3.85
C GLY A 68 -2.88 7.25 2.47
N ASN A 69 -4.16 6.98 2.17
CA ASN A 69 -4.79 7.45 0.94
C ASN A 69 -5.13 8.94 1.02
N LEU A 70 -5.53 9.43 2.20
CA LEU A 70 -5.69 10.87 2.44
C LEU A 70 -4.34 11.59 2.28
N VAL A 71 -3.26 11.12 2.92
CA VAL A 71 -1.92 11.73 2.79
C VAL A 71 -1.46 11.78 1.35
N LYS A 72 -1.64 10.68 0.60
CA LYS A 72 -1.36 10.62 -0.83
C LYS A 72 -2.18 11.64 -1.63
N HIS A 73 -3.46 11.77 -1.30
CA HIS A 73 -4.33 12.75 -1.94
C HIS A 73 -3.93 14.19 -1.62
N MET A 74 -3.45 14.50 -0.41
CA MET A 74 -3.01 15.87 -0.08
C MET A 74 -1.92 16.38 -1.03
N ARG A 75 -1.12 15.49 -1.64
CA ARG A 75 -0.14 15.87 -2.66
C ARG A 75 -0.73 16.46 -3.94
N THR A 76 -2.03 16.25 -4.19
CA THR A 76 -2.72 16.88 -5.32
C THR A 76 -3.08 18.34 -5.05
N HIS A 77 -2.98 18.78 -3.80
CA HIS A 77 -3.20 20.16 -3.39
C HIS A 77 -1.89 20.94 -3.26
N THR A 78 -0.83 20.26 -2.80
CA THR A 78 0.48 20.88 -2.55
C THR A 78 1.46 20.78 -3.71
N ASP A 79 1.11 20.05 -4.78
CA ASP A 79 2.01 19.68 -5.88
C ASP A 79 3.32 18.98 -5.43
N GLU A 80 3.32 18.38 -4.25
CA GLU A 80 4.48 17.67 -3.70
C GLU A 80 4.85 16.46 -4.57
N LYS A 81 6.10 16.43 -5.05
CA LYS A 81 6.64 15.37 -5.90
C LYS A 81 7.90 14.75 -5.27
N PRO A 82 7.75 13.91 -4.23
CA PRO A 82 8.89 13.41 -3.46
C PRO A 82 9.71 12.33 -4.19
N TYR A 83 9.24 11.82 -5.33
CA TYR A 83 9.89 10.74 -6.06
C TYR A 83 10.57 11.26 -7.31
N THR A 84 11.90 11.39 -7.29
CA THR A 84 12.69 11.91 -8.40
C THR A 84 13.40 10.79 -9.15
N CYS A 85 13.35 10.85 -10.49
CA CYS A 85 14.13 9.97 -11.36
C CYS A 85 15.61 10.39 -11.33
N SER A 86 16.49 9.45 -11.02
CA SER A 86 17.95 9.67 -11.03
C SER A 86 18.48 10.00 -12.42
N ASP A 87 17.87 9.42 -13.45
CA ASP A 87 18.44 9.44 -14.80
C ASP A 87 18.10 10.73 -15.55
N CYS A 88 16.94 11.34 -15.27
CA CYS A 88 16.48 12.55 -15.96
C CYS A 88 15.96 13.67 -15.06
N GLY A 89 16.00 13.51 -13.73
CA GLY A 89 15.58 14.54 -12.77
C GLY A 89 14.08 14.80 -12.68
N LYS A 90 13.24 14.10 -13.45
CA LYS A 90 11.77 14.26 -13.38
C LYS A 90 11.23 13.77 -12.05
N SER A 91 10.40 14.59 -11.40
CA SER A 91 9.76 14.27 -10.12
C SER A 91 8.28 13.90 -10.27
N PHE A 92 7.82 12.98 -9.41
CA PHE A 92 6.47 12.42 -9.40
C PHE A 92 5.87 12.43 -7.99
N SER A 93 4.55 12.56 -7.91
CA SER A 93 3.79 12.54 -6.65
C SER A 93 3.62 11.13 -6.05
N TYR A 94 3.81 10.09 -6.89
CA TYR A 94 3.68 8.69 -6.51
C TYR A 94 4.87 7.85 -6.99
N ASN A 95 5.33 6.91 -6.15
CA ASN A 95 6.40 5.99 -6.51
C ASN A 95 6.05 5.11 -7.73
N SER A 96 4.78 4.68 -7.85
CA SER A 96 4.33 3.89 -9.00
C SER A 96 4.48 4.63 -10.33
N LEU A 97 4.33 5.97 -10.33
CA LEU A 97 4.57 6.78 -11.52
C LEU A 97 6.05 6.84 -11.86
N LEU A 98 6.93 6.96 -10.86
CA LEU A 98 8.37 6.91 -11.05
C LEU A 98 8.80 5.53 -11.58
N VAL A 99 8.32 4.43 -10.99
CA VAL A 99 8.64 3.07 -11.45
C VAL A 99 8.21 2.87 -12.90
N ARG A 100 6.98 3.28 -13.25
CA ARG A 100 6.50 3.22 -14.64
C ARG A 100 7.32 4.10 -15.57
N HIS A 101 7.73 5.27 -15.10
CA HIS A 101 8.60 6.16 -15.89
C HIS A 101 9.98 5.53 -16.12
N ASN A 102 10.56 4.84 -15.15
CA ASN A 102 11.87 4.21 -15.32
C ASN A 102 11.85 3.13 -16.42
N LEU A 103 10.71 2.48 -16.67
CA LEU A 103 10.55 1.55 -17.81
C LEU A 103 10.75 2.24 -19.17
N THR A 104 10.54 3.57 -19.26
CA THR A 104 10.80 4.32 -20.50
C THR A 104 12.29 4.49 -20.79
N HIS A 105 13.14 4.38 -19.76
CA HIS A 105 14.60 4.43 -19.93
C HIS A 105 15.17 3.05 -20.27
N THR A 106 14.62 1.99 -19.68
CA THR A 106 15.08 0.62 -19.92
C THR A 106 14.47 -0.01 -21.18
N GLY A 107 13.33 0.50 -21.66
CA GLY A 107 12.59 -0.08 -22.77
C GLY A 107 11.88 -1.40 -22.44
N GLU A 108 11.87 -1.80 -21.17
CA GLU A 108 11.23 -3.03 -20.72
C GLU A 108 9.71 -2.96 -20.90
N LYS A 109 9.13 -4.05 -21.43
CA LYS A 109 7.67 -4.26 -21.51
C LYS A 109 7.29 -5.48 -20.66
N PRO A 110 7.01 -5.29 -19.36
CA PRO A 110 6.78 -6.41 -18.42
C PRO A 110 5.48 -7.18 -18.70
N TYR A 111 4.57 -6.59 -19.47
CA TYR A 111 3.27 -7.19 -19.79
C TYR A 111 3.30 -7.62 -21.26
N ALA A 112 3.21 -8.92 -21.49
CA ALA A 112 2.96 -9.50 -22.82
C ALA A 112 1.46 -9.41 -23.15
N CYS A 113 1.15 -9.37 -24.45
CA CYS A 113 -0.21 -9.37 -24.98
C CYS A 113 -0.86 -10.74 -24.82
#